data_AF-A0A830F8V4-F1
#
_entry.id   AF-A0A830F8V4-F1
#
_cell.length_a   1.000
_cell.length_b   1.000
_cell.length_c   1.000
_cell.angle_alpha   90.00
_cell.angle_beta   90.00
_cell.angle_gamma   90.00
#
_symmetry.space_group_name_H-M   'P 1'
#
loop_
_entity.id
_entity.type
_entity.pdbx_description
1 polymer ?
#
loop_
_entity_poly.entity_id
_entity_poly.type
_entity_poly.pdbx_seq_one_letter_code
_entity_poly.pdbx_strand_id
1 'polypeptide(L)'
;MAARPPTSDDDDGPDVVEFGIPAAESFLDAADITYPVDREALVAATGDPEVPIDTRGRTIAFSTALERTERERFDSRRDLLNALHPVLEDARQSGAAGVLGYVRSLIPSVLR
;
A
#
# COMPACT_ATOMS: atom_id res chain seq x y z
N MET A 1 6.23 50.39 19.89
CA MET A 1 6.08 49.00 20.35
C MET A 1 5.94 48.13 19.12
N ALA A 2 6.98 47.36 18.76
CA ALA A 2 6.89 46.42 17.66
C ALA A 2 6.27 45.12 18.18
N ALA A 3 5.07 44.78 17.71
CA ALA A 3 4.46 43.49 17.98
C ALA A 3 5.26 42.41 17.25
N ARG A 4 5.69 41.38 18.00
CA ARG A 4 6.29 40.16 17.44
C ARG A 4 5.18 39.42 16.66
N PRO A 5 5.39 38.99 15.40
CA PRO A 5 4.41 38.17 14.70
C PRO A 5 4.28 36.82 15.42
N PRO A 6 3.09 36.22 15.49
CA PRO A 6 2.96 34.85 15.95
C PRO A 6 3.68 33.92 14.96
N THR A 7 4.61 33.11 15.47
CA THR A 7 5.07 31.90 14.79
C THR A 7 3.91 30.91 14.85
N SER A 8 3.25 30.69 13.71
CA SER A 8 2.44 29.49 13.52
C SER A 8 3.39 28.31 13.41
N ASP A 9 3.57 27.62 14.53
CA ASP A 9 4.05 26.24 14.60
C ASP A 9 2.88 25.34 14.20
N ASP A 10 2.61 25.28 12.90
CA ASP A 10 1.76 24.26 12.31
C ASP A 10 2.66 23.55 11.28
N ASP A 11 3.53 22.68 11.79
CA ASP A 11 4.38 21.76 11.01
C ASP A 11 3.56 20.56 10.51
N ASP A 12 2.31 20.78 10.11
CA ASP A 12 1.59 19.87 9.21
C ASP A 12 2.07 20.22 7.80
N GLY A 13 3.27 19.73 7.48
CA GLY A 13 3.74 19.66 6.11
C GLY A 13 2.67 19.03 5.21
N PRO A 14 2.64 19.34 3.90
CA PRO A 14 1.58 18.84 3.03
C PRO A 14 1.47 17.32 3.19
N ASP A 15 0.26 16.79 3.43
CA ASP A 15 -0.04 15.36 3.40
C ASP A 15 0.64 14.75 2.17
N VAL A 16 1.79 14.10 2.37
CA VAL A 16 2.57 13.56 1.27
C VAL A 16 1.76 12.39 0.74
N VAL A 17 1.14 12.57 -0.42
CA VAL A 17 0.38 11.49 -1.04
C VAL A 17 1.37 10.45 -1.55
N GLU A 18 1.40 9.31 -0.89
CA GLU A 18 2.28 8.19 -1.21
C GLU A 18 1.64 7.26 -2.25
N PHE A 19 2.47 6.71 -3.15
CA PHE A 19 2.04 5.78 -4.20
C PHE A 19 3.08 4.68 -4.39
N GLY A 20 2.64 3.48 -4.75
CA GLY A 20 3.50 2.34 -5.03
C GLY A 20 4.23 1.87 -3.77
N ILE A 21 5.56 1.80 -3.84
CA ILE A 21 6.40 1.29 -2.75
C ILE A 21 6.24 2.09 -1.45
N PRO A 22 6.33 3.44 -1.44
CA PRO A 22 6.09 4.22 -0.23
C PRO A 22 4.73 3.92 0.42
N ALA A 23 3.66 3.82 -0.36
CA ALA A 23 2.34 3.50 0.20
C ALA A 23 2.28 2.08 0.78
N ALA A 24 2.86 1.10 0.08
CA ALA A 24 3.00 -0.26 0.61
C ALA A 24 3.86 -0.28 1.89
N GLU A 25 4.92 0.53 1.93
CA GLU A 25 5.83 0.64 3.06
C GLU A 25 5.10 1.18 4.29
N SER A 26 4.26 2.21 4.15
CA SER A 26 3.45 2.77 5.24
C SER A 26 2.46 1.76 5.82
N PHE A 27 1.83 0.92 4.99
CA PHE A 27 1.00 -0.18 5.51
C PHE A 27 1.80 -1.23 6.28
N LEU A 28 3.04 -1.49 5.85
CA LEU A 28 3.94 -2.41 6.56
C LEU A 28 4.46 -1.80 7.86
N ASP A 29 4.65 -0.48 7.96
CA ASP A 29 5.04 0.20 9.20
C ASP A 29 3.93 0.22 10.24
N ALA A 30 2.68 0.33 9.79
CA ALA A 30 1.51 0.27 10.66
C ALA A 30 1.25 -1.15 11.21
N ALA A 31 1.81 -2.18 10.57
CA ALA A 31 1.65 -3.58 10.95
C ALA A 31 2.86 -4.11 11.72
N ASP A 32 2.61 -4.90 12.77
CA ASP A 32 3.67 -5.55 13.53
C ASP A 32 4.13 -6.85 12.82
N ILE A 33 5.08 -6.71 11.89
CA ILE A 33 5.56 -7.80 11.03
C ILE A 33 6.95 -8.25 11.48
N THR A 34 7.04 -9.51 11.88
CA THR A 34 8.32 -10.19 12.13
C THR A 34 8.72 -11.04 10.94
N TYR A 35 9.96 -10.86 10.47
CA TYR A 35 10.53 -11.65 9.37
C TYR A 35 11.34 -12.84 9.90
N PRO A 36 11.43 -13.96 9.16
CA PRO A 36 10.80 -14.21 7.86
C PRO A 36 9.29 -14.42 7.93
N VAL A 37 8.56 -13.98 6.90
CA VAL A 37 7.08 -13.98 6.84
C VAL A 37 6.56 -14.45 5.49
N ASP A 38 5.45 -15.18 5.50
CA ASP A 38 4.79 -15.69 4.29
C ASP A 38 3.66 -14.75 3.85
N ARG A 39 3.27 -14.80 2.58
CA ARG A 39 2.25 -13.89 2.01
C ARG A 39 0.90 -13.93 2.74
N GLU A 40 0.45 -15.10 3.21
CA GLU A 40 -0.83 -15.19 3.93
C GLU A 40 -0.75 -14.47 5.29
N ALA A 41 0.40 -14.57 5.97
CA ALA A 41 0.65 -13.86 7.23
C ALA A 41 0.77 -12.35 7.02
N LEU A 42 1.37 -11.90 5.91
CA LEU A 42 1.41 -10.49 5.53
C LEU A 42 0.00 -9.92 5.32
N VAL A 43 -0.86 -10.61 4.57
CA VAL A 43 -2.24 -10.19 4.33
C VAL A 43 -3.04 -10.17 5.65
N ALA A 44 -2.86 -11.18 6.50
CA ALA A 44 -3.52 -11.24 7.79
C ALA A 44 -3.07 -10.11 8.75
N ALA A 45 -1.78 -9.74 8.71
CA ALA A 45 -1.23 -8.68 9.55
C ALA A 45 -1.62 -7.27 9.07
N THR A 46 -1.70 -7.05 7.76
CA THR A 46 -2.03 -5.73 7.17
C THR A 46 -3.52 -5.53 6.91
N GLY A 47 -4.33 -6.59 6.88
CA GLY A 47 -5.76 -6.50 6.61
C GLY A 47 -6.11 -6.30 5.14
N ASP A 48 -5.23 -6.69 4.22
CA ASP A 48 -5.36 -6.54 2.76
C ASP A 48 -5.67 -5.11 2.27
N PRO A 49 -4.80 -4.11 2.54
CA PRO A 49 -5.06 -2.74 2.15
C PRO A 49 -5.01 -2.55 0.62
N GLU A 50 -5.70 -1.54 0.13
CA GLU A 50 -5.57 -1.07 -1.24
C GLU A 50 -4.33 -0.17 -1.37
N VAL A 51 -3.36 -0.59 -2.20
CA VAL A 51 -2.14 0.17 -2.46
C VAL A 51 -2.38 1.14 -3.62
N PRO A 52 -2.34 2.47 -3.40
CA PRO A 52 -2.41 3.46 -4.47
C PRO A 52 -1.22 3.30 -5.43
N ILE A 53 -1.45 3.26 -6.74
CA ILE A 53 -0.37 3.08 -7.74
C ILE A 53 -0.11 4.32 -8.60
N ASP A 54 -1.02 5.29 -8.60
CA ASP A 54 -0.82 6.58 -9.28
C ASP A 54 -1.72 7.72 -8.76
N THR A 55 -1.47 8.92 -9.27
CA THR A 55 -2.25 10.14 -8.98
C THR A 55 -3.65 10.15 -9.61
N ARG A 56 -4.00 9.14 -10.43
CA ARG A 56 -5.33 9.01 -11.05
C ARG A 56 -6.31 8.24 -10.16
N GLY A 57 -5.89 7.89 -8.94
CA GLY A 57 -6.70 7.17 -7.97
C GLY A 57 -6.79 5.68 -8.27
N ARG A 58 -5.89 5.12 -9.09
CA ARG A 58 -5.84 3.67 -9.27
C ARG A 58 -5.19 3.02 -8.05
N THR A 59 -5.73 1.87 -7.67
CA THR A 59 -5.26 1.04 -6.55
C THR A 59 -5.09 -0.41 -7.00
N ILE A 60 -4.32 -1.18 -6.24
CA ILE A 60 -4.24 -2.64 -6.33
C ILE A 60 -4.29 -3.21 -4.90
N ALA A 61 -5.07 -4.26 -4.69
CA ALA A 61 -5.09 -4.93 -3.39
C ALA A 61 -3.70 -5.51 -3.05
N PHE A 62 -3.30 -5.42 -1.80
CA PHE A 62 -1.99 -5.89 -1.34
C PHE A 62 -1.83 -7.40 -1.57
N SER A 63 -2.87 -8.19 -1.32
CA SER A 63 -2.95 -9.62 -1.65
C SER A 63 -2.70 -9.89 -3.13
N THR A 64 -3.35 -9.14 -4.02
CA THR A 64 -3.17 -9.25 -5.47
C THR A 64 -1.74 -8.89 -5.89
N ALA A 65 -1.12 -7.90 -5.25
CA ALA A 65 0.27 -7.56 -5.52
C ALA A 65 1.22 -8.68 -5.05
N LEU A 66 0.99 -9.27 -3.89
CA LEU A 66 1.75 -10.41 -3.36
C LEU A 66 1.63 -11.66 -4.23
N GLU A 67 0.42 -11.98 -4.70
CA GLU A 67 0.15 -13.12 -5.60
C GLU A 67 0.90 -13.02 -6.93
N ARG A 68 1.17 -11.80 -7.39
CA ARG A 68 1.94 -11.54 -8.61
C ARG A 68 3.44 -11.59 -8.40
N THR A 69 3.90 -11.64 -7.15
CA THR A 69 5.31 -11.92 -6.88
C THR A 69 5.58 -13.40 -7.11
N GLU A 70 6.79 -13.75 -7.57
CA GLU A 70 7.20 -15.15 -7.77
C GLU A 70 7.53 -15.87 -6.44
N ARG A 71 7.25 -15.23 -5.29
CA ARG A 71 7.69 -15.68 -3.97
C ARG A 71 6.52 -15.86 -3.01
N GLU A 72 6.62 -16.88 -2.18
CA GLU A 72 5.61 -17.19 -1.16
C GLU A 72 6.01 -16.70 0.23
N ARG A 73 7.32 -16.47 0.44
CA ARG A 73 7.98 -16.08 1.69
C ARG A 73 9.02 -15.00 1.44
N PHE A 74 9.17 -14.12 2.43
CA PHE A 74 10.12 -13.01 2.40
C PHE A 74 11.01 -13.04 3.64
N ASP A 75 12.32 -12.93 3.43
CA ASP A 75 13.32 -12.99 4.50
C ASP A 75 13.50 -11.66 5.24
N SER A 76 13.12 -10.55 4.60
CA SER A 76 13.20 -9.22 5.18
C SER A 76 12.23 -8.25 4.50
N ARG A 77 11.99 -7.11 5.13
CA ARG A 77 11.20 -6.02 4.54
C ARG A 77 11.75 -5.55 3.20
N ARG A 78 13.08 -5.41 3.10
CA ARG A 78 13.73 -5.01 1.85
C ARG A 78 13.49 -6.03 0.75
N ASP A 79 13.52 -7.32 1.09
CA ASP A 79 13.25 -8.41 0.16
C ASP A 79 11.81 -8.36 -0.38
N LEU A 80 10.84 -8.16 0.50
CA LEU A 80 9.43 -7.95 0.16
C LEU A 80 9.23 -6.74 -0.78
N LEU A 81 9.77 -5.58 -0.40
CA LEU A 81 9.61 -4.35 -1.20
C LEU A 81 10.28 -4.49 -2.58
N ASN A 82 11.43 -5.15 -2.67
CA ASN A 82 12.08 -5.43 -3.95
C ASN A 82 11.22 -6.35 -4.84
N ALA A 83 10.53 -7.34 -4.25
CA ALA A 83 9.62 -8.22 -4.98
C ALA A 83 8.34 -7.50 -5.45
N LEU A 84 7.81 -6.59 -4.64
CA LEU A 84 6.63 -5.80 -4.97
C LEU A 84 6.89 -4.71 -6.03
N HIS A 85 8.10 -4.14 -6.05
CA HIS A 85 8.42 -3.02 -6.95
C HIS A 85 8.10 -3.29 -8.43
N PRO A 86 8.55 -4.39 -9.07
CA PRO A 86 8.21 -4.67 -10.47
C PRO A 86 6.71 -4.92 -10.67
N VAL A 87 6.01 -5.50 -9.69
CA VAL A 87 4.56 -5.75 -9.77
C VAL A 87 3.77 -4.44 -9.76
N LEU A 88 4.11 -3.53 -8.85
CA LEU A 88 3.45 -2.23 -8.74
C LEU A 88 3.75 -1.35 -9.97
N GLU A 89 4.98 -1.43 -10.49
CA GLU A 89 5.36 -0.73 -11.71
C GLU A 89 4.62 -1.27 -12.95
N ASP A 90 4.48 -2.60 -13.09
CA ASP A 90 3.66 -3.21 -14.14
C ASP A 90 2.20 -2.78 -14.02
N ALA A 91 1.61 -2.86 -12.81
CA ALA A 91 0.24 -2.42 -12.59
C ALA A 91 0.03 -0.94 -12.95
N ARG A 92 1.04 -0.10 -12.68
CA ARG A 92 1.05 1.31 -13.06
C ARG A 92 1.07 1.48 -14.57
N GLN A 93 1.86 0.70 -15.31
CA GLN A 93 1.99 0.80 -16.77
C GLN A 93 0.82 0.14 -17.55
N SER A 94 0.28 -0.97 -17.03
CA SER A 94 -0.76 -1.80 -17.67
C SER A 94 -2.15 -1.13 -17.76
N GLY A 95 -2.26 0.13 -17.36
CA GLY A 95 -3.49 0.95 -17.27
C GLY A 95 -4.20 1.33 -18.58
N ALA A 96 -4.02 0.58 -19.67
CA ALA A 96 -4.83 0.72 -20.88
C ALA A 96 -5.47 -0.60 -21.38
N ALA A 97 -5.07 -1.79 -20.89
CA ALA A 97 -5.45 -3.02 -21.60
C ALA A 97 -5.75 -4.30 -20.80
N GLY A 98 -5.56 -4.41 -19.47
CA GLY A 98 -5.68 -5.78 -18.94
C GLY A 98 -5.66 -6.06 -17.46
N VAL A 99 -6.01 -5.12 -16.58
CA VAL A 99 -6.13 -5.45 -15.16
C VAL A 99 -7.49 -5.04 -14.63
N LEU A 100 -8.39 -6.01 -14.63
CA LEU A 100 -9.62 -6.00 -13.86
C LEU A 100 -9.27 -5.62 -12.42
N GLY A 101 -9.56 -4.37 -12.05
CA GLY A 101 -9.70 -3.99 -10.65
C GLY A 101 -10.65 -4.99 -10.03
N TYR A 102 -10.15 -5.75 -9.06
CA TYR A 102 -10.88 -6.81 -8.41
C TYR A 102 -12.04 -6.16 -7.65
N VAL A 103 -13.21 -6.11 -8.30
CA VAL A 103 -14.47 -5.83 -7.65
C VAL A 103 -14.72 -6.94 -6.64
N ARG A 104 -14.47 -6.65 -5.36
CA ARG A 104 -15.02 -7.46 -4.26
C ARG A 104 -15.51 -6.59 -3.10
N SER A 105 -16.43 -5.68 -3.41
CA SER A 105 -17.56 -5.48 -2.50
C SER A 105 -18.53 -6.65 -2.69
N LEU A 106 -18.25 -7.76 -2.00
CA LEU A 106 -19.27 -8.74 -1.62
C LEU A 106 -19.27 -8.79 -0.09
N ILE A 107 -19.64 -7.68 0.52
CA ILE A 107 -20.30 -7.72 1.83
C ILE A 107 -21.76 -8.06 1.52
N PRO A 108 -22.25 -9.29 1.73
CA PRO A 108 -23.68 -9.47 1.86
C PRO A 108 -24.12 -8.66 3.08
N SER A 109 -24.94 -7.65 2.85
CA SER A 109 -25.73 -6.98 3.88
C SER A 109 -26.71 -8.00 4.47
N VAL A 110 -26.20 -8.86 5.35
CA VAL A 110 -27.01 -9.76 6.17
C VAL A 110 -27.36 -9.03 7.47
N LEU A 111 -28.57 -8.47 7.44
CA LEU A 111 -29.57 -8.51 8.49
C LEU A 111 -29.06 -8.84 9.92
N ARG A 112 -28.98 -7.83 10.79
CA ARG A 112 -29.45 -7.94 12.19
C ARG A 112 -29.75 -6.58 12.80
#